data_AF-A0A818WTX8-F1
#
_entry.id   AF-A0A818WTX8-F1
#
_cell.length_a   1.000
_cell.length_b   1.000
_cell.length_c   1.000
_cell.angle_alpha   90.00
_cell.angle_beta   90.00
_cell.angle_gamma   90.00
#
_symmetry.space_group_name_H-M   'P 1'
#
loop_
_entity.id
_entity.type
_entity.pdbx_description
1 polymer ?
#
loop_
_entity_poly.entity_id
_entity_poly.type
_entity_poly.pdbx_seq_one_letter_code
_entity_poly.pdbx_strand_id
1 'polypeptide(L)'
;MHLSPYTCEHTQASEHENVDLVIPTKEQTLLEAYKQWRERADAKVCCDYGLHVAITHWNEQVAADMETLAKEQGVNSFKVYMAYSDSFMLHDDEIFQVFAKCREIGAIAMVHAENGLVIKELEKEMLKLGITGPEGHLLSRPEKLEAEATYRVITIAEQTRCPLYVEHVTSKAAADKVQEARLQGQIVFGASNTASLGTDGSHYFNKCWRHGAIHVMSPPLRDDSTTGPYLMDCLANGSLSTTASDHCTFNGNQKALGKDDFRKIPHGVNGIEDRLSVIWTKGVETGKLDINQFVAVTSTNAARIFNMYPKKGRIAVGSDGDCLIWDSEATKTISASTHHQACDFNIFETFECRGLPVITIVDGKIAYEHGQLNAVQGSGKYIETGCFTDYVYQKLTKREQLRAGILKQQIVERELYTGDVVDVTKSFSNESKTSPKHANHELPAAGFHNRPATRAGARNLFDSSFMLSGEQWDDGSVRKTTRVQQPPGGQSKGLW
;
A
#
# COMPACT_ATOMS: atom_id res chain seq x y z
N MET A 1 23.09 0.95 26.31
CA MET A 1 23.43 2.33 25.90
C MET A 1 23.08 2.40 24.41
N HIS A 2 21.99 3.11 24.11
CA HIS A 2 21.04 2.80 23.04
C HIS A 2 21.50 3.24 21.64
N LEU A 3 21.38 2.35 20.65
CA LEU A 3 21.20 2.79 19.27
C LEU A 3 19.80 3.41 19.18
N SER A 4 19.77 4.70 18.89
CA SER A 4 18.61 5.59 18.81
C SER A 4 17.84 5.86 20.12
N PRO A 5 18.22 6.91 20.88
CA PRO A 5 17.45 7.42 22.00
C PRO A 5 16.41 8.44 21.50
N TYR A 6 15.14 8.14 21.77
CA TYR A 6 13.99 9.05 21.69
C TYR A 6 13.60 9.54 20.29
N THR A 7 12.72 8.76 19.68
CA THR A 7 11.77 9.17 18.63
C THR A 7 10.31 8.95 19.08
N CYS A 8 10.12 8.65 20.36
CA CYS A 8 8.84 8.29 20.96
C CYS A 8 8.05 9.50 21.49
N GLU A 9 7.89 10.53 20.66
CA GLU A 9 6.84 11.53 20.92
C GLU A 9 5.79 11.61 19.81
N HIS A 10 6.07 11.24 18.56
CA HIS A 10 5.04 11.03 17.54
C HIS A 10 5.54 10.03 16.49
N THR A 11 4.86 8.88 16.35
CA THR A 11 4.92 7.90 15.23
C THR A 11 6.13 8.04 14.31
N GLN A 12 7.24 7.37 14.60
CA GLN A 12 8.39 7.25 13.69
C GLN A 12 8.57 5.79 13.33
N ALA A 13 8.50 5.49 12.03
CA ALA A 13 8.57 4.16 11.48
C ALA A 13 9.74 4.09 10.49
N SER A 14 10.79 3.33 10.81
CA SER A 14 11.83 3.05 9.80
C SER A 14 11.33 1.95 8.87
N GLU A 15 11.09 2.31 7.61
CA GLU A 15 10.52 1.42 6.60
C GLU A 15 11.61 0.48 6.09
N HIS A 16 12.71 1.03 5.58
CA HIS A 16 13.93 0.29 5.24
C HIS A 16 15.01 0.59 6.27
N GLU A 17 15.94 -0.36 6.48
CA GLU A 17 16.93 -0.35 7.58
C GLU A 17 17.64 1.01 7.78
N ASN A 18 17.77 1.79 6.71
CA ASN A 18 18.38 3.12 6.71
C ASN A 18 17.56 4.17 5.93
N VAL A 19 16.25 3.99 5.68
CA VAL A 19 15.41 5.03 5.05
C VAL A 19 14.15 5.20 5.88
N ASP A 20 14.01 6.37 6.49
CA ASP A 20 12.95 6.69 7.45
C ASP A 20 11.85 7.53 6.79
N LEU A 21 10.66 7.57 7.38
CA LEU A 21 9.50 8.29 6.84
C LEU A 21 9.30 9.63 7.54
N VAL A 22 9.35 10.72 6.77
CA VAL A 22 8.89 12.05 7.18
C VAL A 22 7.36 12.07 7.15
N ILE A 23 6.72 12.37 8.28
CA ILE A 23 5.25 12.50 8.37
C ILE A 23 4.89 13.93 8.79
N PRO A 24 4.38 14.78 7.89
CA PRO A 24 3.96 16.13 8.26
C PRO A 24 2.74 16.09 9.19
N THR A 25 2.67 17.03 10.14
CA THR A 25 1.41 17.30 10.87
C THR A 25 0.42 18.01 9.94
N LYS A 26 -0.85 18.16 10.36
CA LYS A 26 -1.89 18.81 9.53
C LYS A 26 -1.57 20.29 9.24
N GLU A 27 -0.75 20.92 10.07
CA GLU A 27 -0.40 22.33 10.01
C GLU A 27 0.95 22.61 9.32
N GLN A 28 1.74 21.56 9.04
CA GLN A 28 3.09 21.69 8.49
C GLN A 28 3.10 21.52 6.98
N THR A 29 3.95 22.30 6.31
CA THR A 29 4.37 22.03 4.92
C THR A 29 5.28 20.79 4.87
N LEU A 30 5.47 20.20 3.68
CA LEU A 30 6.35 19.03 3.57
C LEU A 30 7.81 19.42 3.84
N LEU A 31 8.20 20.63 3.44
CA LEU A 31 9.57 21.16 3.62
C LEU A 31 9.90 21.40 5.10
N GLU A 32 8.97 21.95 5.88
CA GLU A 32 9.14 22.13 7.33
C GLU A 32 9.28 20.79 8.05
N ALA A 33 8.42 19.82 7.72
CA ALA A 33 8.50 18.48 8.28
C ALA A 33 9.85 17.82 7.92
N TYR A 34 10.25 17.85 6.64
CA TYR A 34 11.52 17.31 6.18
C TYR A 34 12.71 17.92 6.94
N LYS A 35 12.74 19.25 7.08
CA LYS A 35 13.80 19.95 7.80
C LYS A 35 13.87 19.53 9.28
N GLN A 36 12.73 19.45 9.97
CA GLN A 36 12.68 18.98 11.36
C GLN A 36 13.15 17.53 11.51
N TRP A 37 12.86 16.66 10.53
CA TRP A 37 13.38 15.30 10.51
C TRP A 37 14.90 15.28 10.33
N ARG A 38 15.44 16.02 9.35
CA ARG A 38 16.88 16.17 9.11
C ARG A 38 17.63 16.69 10.33
N GLU A 39 17.14 17.76 10.96
CA GLU A 39 17.76 18.35 12.16
C GLU A 39 17.86 17.34 13.32
N ARG A 40 16.84 16.50 13.50
CA ARG A 40 16.84 15.45 14.54
C ARG A 40 17.76 14.28 14.19
N ALA A 41 17.73 13.83 12.93
CA ALA A 41 18.48 12.68 12.47
C ALA A 41 19.99 12.97 12.36
N ASP A 42 20.39 14.07 11.70
CA ASP A 42 21.79 14.42 11.45
C ASP A 42 22.62 14.49 12.76
N ALA A 43 22.00 14.88 13.88
CA ALA A 43 22.66 14.95 15.19
C ALA A 43 22.78 13.60 15.93
N LYS A 44 22.14 12.54 15.44
CA LYS A 44 21.94 11.29 16.19
C LYS A 44 22.35 10.02 15.44
N VAL A 45 22.18 9.97 14.12
CA VAL A 45 22.35 8.73 13.36
C VAL A 45 23.77 8.16 13.48
N CYS A 46 23.85 6.85 13.67
CA CYS A 46 25.12 6.12 13.77
C CYS A 46 25.55 5.50 12.44
N CYS A 47 24.66 5.49 11.45
CA CYS A 47 24.86 4.98 10.11
C CYS A 47 24.17 5.90 9.11
N ASP A 48 24.57 5.81 7.84
CA ASP A 48 23.99 6.61 6.78
C ASP A 48 22.48 6.35 6.66
N TYR A 49 21.72 7.39 6.30
CA TYR A 49 20.27 7.31 6.22
C TYR A 49 19.70 8.11 5.03
N GLY A 50 18.54 7.72 4.52
CA GLY A 50 17.73 8.47 3.58
C GLY A 50 16.36 8.82 4.18
N LEU A 51 15.53 9.55 3.42
CA LEU A 51 14.18 9.88 3.84
C LEU A 51 13.15 9.68 2.72
N HIS A 52 12.06 8.99 3.05
CA HIS A 52 10.79 9.02 2.33
C HIS A 52 9.94 10.18 2.89
N VAL A 53 8.99 10.70 2.11
CA VAL A 53 8.08 11.76 2.58
C VAL A 53 6.62 11.36 2.39
N ALA A 54 5.85 11.36 3.47
CA ALA A 54 4.42 11.06 3.43
C ALA A 54 3.62 12.24 2.87
N ILE A 55 2.68 11.92 1.98
CA ILE A 55 1.67 12.83 1.45
C ILE A 55 0.36 12.51 2.15
N THR A 56 -0.04 13.37 3.09
CA THR A 56 -1.21 13.19 3.96
C THR A 56 -2.43 13.98 3.50
N HIS A 57 -2.27 14.83 2.48
CA HIS A 57 -3.30 15.61 1.80
C HIS A 57 -2.77 16.08 0.44
N TRP A 58 -3.66 16.55 -0.45
CA TRP A 58 -3.25 17.04 -1.78
C TRP A 58 -3.69 18.48 -2.06
N ASN A 59 -2.77 19.32 -2.55
CA ASN A 59 -3.02 20.64 -3.13
C ASN A 59 -1.81 21.10 -3.98
N GLU A 60 -1.90 22.28 -4.62
CA GLU A 60 -0.82 22.81 -5.46
C GLU A 60 0.48 23.11 -4.68
N GLN A 61 0.38 23.49 -3.40
CA GLN A 61 1.56 23.71 -2.55
C GLN A 61 2.30 22.40 -2.28
N VAL A 62 1.57 21.31 -1.97
CA VAL A 62 2.13 19.96 -1.81
C VAL A 62 2.85 19.53 -3.08
N ALA A 63 2.27 19.79 -4.26
CA ALA A 63 2.92 19.48 -5.53
C ALA A 63 4.24 20.27 -5.72
N ALA A 64 4.27 21.55 -5.36
CA ALA A 64 5.48 22.38 -5.42
C ALA A 64 6.55 21.94 -4.40
N ASP A 65 6.14 21.58 -3.18
CA ASP A 65 7.03 21.05 -2.15
C ASP A 65 7.66 19.72 -2.59
N MET A 66 6.87 18.81 -3.18
CA MET A 66 7.38 17.54 -3.73
C MET A 66 8.47 17.78 -4.78
N GLU A 67 8.27 18.77 -5.66
CA GLU A 67 9.26 19.12 -6.68
C GLU A 67 10.54 19.70 -6.07
N THR A 68 10.41 20.51 -5.03
CA THR A 68 11.55 21.08 -4.28
C THR A 68 12.32 19.97 -3.56
N LEU A 69 11.63 19.06 -2.87
CA LEU A 69 12.23 17.90 -2.20
C LEU A 69 12.98 17.00 -3.20
N ALA A 70 12.38 16.74 -4.36
CA ALA A 70 12.99 15.94 -5.41
C ALA A 70 14.25 16.58 -6.01
N LYS A 71 14.19 17.88 -6.33
CA LYS A 71 15.27 18.58 -7.04
C LYS A 71 16.40 19.05 -6.14
N GLU A 72 16.07 19.52 -4.95
CA GLU A 72 17.02 20.25 -4.09
C GLU A 72 17.44 19.45 -2.85
N GLN A 73 16.61 18.51 -2.40
CA GLN A 73 16.85 17.75 -1.17
C GLN A 73 17.18 16.28 -1.41
N GLY A 74 17.12 15.80 -2.66
CA GLY A 74 17.45 14.42 -3.00
C GLY A 74 16.46 13.40 -2.44
N VAL A 75 15.16 13.69 -2.53
CA VAL A 75 14.09 12.74 -2.15
C VAL A 75 13.39 12.19 -3.41
N ASN A 76 13.56 10.91 -3.72
CA ASN A 76 12.91 10.28 -4.88
C ASN A 76 11.70 9.40 -4.55
N SER A 77 11.10 9.52 -3.37
CA SER A 77 10.09 8.56 -2.91
C SER A 77 9.06 9.21 -1.99
N PHE A 78 7.79 9.06 -2.35
CA PHE A 78 6.67 9.69 -1.64
C PHE A 78 5.60 8.66 -1.28
N LYS A 79 5.18 8.64 -0.01
CA LYS A 79 4.24 7.65 0.53
C LYS A 79 2.83 8.20 0.66
N VAL A 80 1.85 7.46 0.16
CA VAL A 80 0.42 7.73 0.37
C VAL A 80 -0.22 6.66 1.24
N TYR A 81 -1.33 7.00 1.88
CA TYR A 81 -2.11 6.07 2.71
C TYR A 81 -3.51 5.89 2.13
N MET A 82 -3.95 4.64 1.98
CA MET A 82 -5.34 4.29 1.65
C MET A 82 -6.17 3.92 2.89
N ALA A 83 -5.51 3.85 4.04
CA ALA A 83 -6.09 3.61 5.35
C ALA A 83 -6.03 4.87 6.22
N TYR A 84 -6.45 4.75 7.48
CA TYR A 84 -6.48 5.85 8.45
C TYR A 84 -7.40 7.01 8.00
N SER A 85 -8.69 6.68 7.78
CA SER A 85 -9.70 7.59 7.19
C SER A 85 -9.85 8.95 7.86
N ASP A 86 -9.45 9.08 9.13
CA ASP A 86 -9.65 10.28 9.93
C ASP A 86 -8.36 11.14 10.02
N SER A 87 -7.25 10.67 9.44
CA SER A 87 -5.95 11.33 9.48
C SER A 87 -5.24 11.41 8.13
N PHE A 88 -4.76 10.29 7.59
CA PHE A 88 -3.79 10.27 6.49
C PHE A 88 -4.36 9.80 5.15
N MET A 89 -5.58 9.25 5.16
CA MET A 89 -6.18 8.63 3.98
C MET A 89 -6.36 9.64 2.84
N LEU A 90 -5.84 9.30 1.66
CA LEU A 90 -6.15 9.98 0.42
C LEU A 90 -7.26 9.26 -0.35
N HIS A 91 -8.08 10.02 -1.06
CA HIS A 91 -9.04 9.49 -2.02
C HIS A 91 -8.39 9.16 -3.37
N ASP A 92 -9.07 8.36 -4.19
CA ASP A 92 -8.51 7.84 -5.45
C ASP A 92 -8.11 8.96 -6.43
N ASP A 93 -8.84 10.07 -6.44
CA ASP A 93 -8.52 11.25 -7.25
C ASP A 93 -7.25 11.96 -6.75
N GLU A 94 -7.07 12.11 -5.44
CA GLU A 94 -5.85 12.65 -4.84
C GLU A 94 -4.64 11.75 -5.11
N ILE A 95 -4.79 10.43 -4.91
CA ILE A 95 -3.75 9.43 -5.21
C ILE A 95 -3.35 9.51 -6.69
N PHE A 96 -4.32 9.65 -7.60
CA PHE A 96 -4.04 9.84 -9.02
C PHE A 96 -3.18 11.08 -9.27
N GLN A 97 -3.49 12.22 -8.63
CA GLN A 97 -2.70 13.44 -8.80
C GLN A 97 -1.29 13.31 -8.21
N VAL A 98 -1.15 12.71 -7.01
CA VAL A 98 0.16 12.43 -6.40
C VAL A 98 1.00 11.55 -7.32
N PHE A 99 0.42 10.48 -7.87
CA PHE A 99 1.14 9.56 -8.75
C PHE A 99 1.53 10.22 -10.08
N ALA A 100 0.66 11.07 -10.63
CA ALA A 100 1.01 11.88 -11.79
C ALA A 100 2.19 12.81 -11.50
N LYS A 101 2.24 13.45 -10.32
CA LYS A 101 3.37 14.30 -9.91
C LYS A 101 4.64 13.49 -9.64
N CYS A 102 4.56 12.33 -8.98
CA CYS A 102 5.70 11.42 -8.79
C CYS A 102 6.33 11.03 -10.15
N ARG A 103 5.50 10.68 -11.14
CA ARG A 103 5.96 10.40 -12.50
C ARG A 103 6.66 11.60 -13.13
N GLU A 104 6.08 12.79 -13.00
CA GLU A 104 6.63 14.03 -13.58
C GLU A 104 8.03 14.36 -13.03
N ILE A 105 8.21 14.23 -11.72
CA ILE A 105 9.48 14.55 -11.05
C ILE A 105 10.47 13.37 -11.01
N GLY A 106 10.09 12.20 -11.53
CA GLY A 106 10.96 11.02 -11.57
C GLY A 106 11.08 10.28 -10.24
N ALA A 107 10.10 10.40 -9.35
CA ALA A 107 10.04 9.73 -8.05
C ALA A 107 9.25 8.41 -8.11
N ILE A 108 9.45 7.52 -7.15
CA ILE A 108 8.62 6.33 -6.94
C ILE A 108 7.48 6.64 -5.97
N ALA A 109 6.27 6.18 -6.29
CA ALA A 109 5.15 6.27 -5.36
C ALA A 109 5.16 5.05 -4.42
N MET A 110 5.05 5.30 -3.12
CA MET A 110 4.93 4.30 -2.08
C MET A 110 3.50 4.31 -1.52
N VAL A 111 3.00 3.15 -1.09
CA VAL A 111 1.62 3.07 -0.58
C VAL A 111 1.49 2.12 0.59
N HIS A 112 0.79 2.60 1.63
CA HIS A 112 0.12 1.76 2.60
C HIS A 112 -1.28 1.38 2.06
N ALA A 113 -1.44 0.13 1.65
CA ALA A 113 -2.61 -0.34 0.91
C ALA A 113 -3.55 -1.21 1.77
N GLU A 114 -4.48 -0.56 2.49
CA GLU A 114 -5.68 -1.21 3.04
C GLU A 114 -6.91 -0.35 2.74
N ASN A 115 -8.11 -0.95 2.64
CA ASN A 115 -9.34 -0.18 2.44
C ASN A 115 -9.80 0.53 3.73
N GLY A 116 -9.37 1.78 3.93
CA GLY A 116 -9.63 2.54 5.16
C GLY A 116 -11.10 2.76 5.50
N LEU A 117 -11.96 2.95 4.49
CA LEU A 117 -13.39 3.16 4.71
C LEU A 117 -14.08 1.91 5.24
N VAL A 118 -13.77 0.74 4.66
CA VAL A 118 -14.34 -0.53 5.13
C VAL A 118 -13.78 -0.92 6.49
N ILE A 119 -12.47 -0.69 6.73
CA ILE A 119 -11.85 -0.91 8.05
C ILE A 119 -12.61 -0.14 9.13
N LYS A 120 -12.92 1.14 8.90
CA LYS A 120 -13.66 1.97 9.86
C LYS A 120 -15.02 1.37 10.24
N GLU A 121 -15.73 0.78 9.27
CA GLU A 121 -17.02 0.14 9.54
C GLU A 121 -16.87 -1.19 10.28
N LEU A 122 -15.88 -2.01 9.91
CA LEU A 122 -15.60 -3.28 10.61
C LEU A 122 -15.11 -3.05 12.03
N GLU A 123 -14.32 -2.00 12.28
CA GLU A 123 -13.92 -1.61 13.64
C GLU A 123 -15.12 -1.26 14.52
N LYS A 124 -16.10 -0.52 13.97
CA LYS A 124 -17.36 -0.24 14.68
C LYS A 124 -18.14 -1.52 14.93
N GLU A 125 -18.16 -2.44 13.97
CA GLU A 125 -18.82 -3.74 14.11
C GLU A 125 -18.20 -4.57 15.24
N MET A 126 -16.87 -4.72 15.27
CA MET A 126 -16.16 -5.47 16.31
C MET A 126 -16.49 -4.94 17.71
N LEU A 127 -16.49 -3.61 17.88
CA LEU A 127 -16.86 -3.02 19.16
C LEU A 127 -18.33 -3.20 19.55
N LYS A 128 -19.26 -3.16 18.57
CA LYS A 128 -20.68 -3.47 18.83
C LYS A 128 -20.88 -4.90 19.30
N LEU A 129 -20.01 -5.82 18.86
CA LEU A 129 -19.98 -7.22 19.31
C LEU A 129 -19.27 -7.41 20.66
N GLY A 130 -18.72 -6.34 21.26
CA GLY A 130 -17.98 -6.41 22.53
C GLY A 130 -16.53 -6.88 22.38
N ILE A 131 -16.00 -6.98 21.15
CA ILE A 131 -14.63 -7.37 20.87
C ILE A 131 -13.74 -6.12 21.00
N THR A 132 -13.09 -5.96 22.15
CA THR A 132 -12.25 -4.79 22.47
C THR A 132 -10.76 -5.11 22.58
N GLY A 133 -10.39 -6.39 22.59
CA GLY A 133 -9.01 -6.85 22.69
C GLY A 133 -8.23 -6.79 21.37
N PRO A 134 -6.91 -7.08 21.38
CA PRO A 134 -6.05 -7.04 20.20
C PRO A 134 -6.54 -7.89 19.02
N GLU A 135 -7.27 -8.98 19.28
CA GLU A 135 -7.91 -9.79 18.24
C GLU A 135 -8.89 -9.00 17.37
N GLY A 136 -9.56 -7.99 17.93
CA GLY A 136 -10.43 -7.09 17.18
C GLY A 136 -9.70 -6.34 16.08
N HIS A 137 -8.40 -6.07 16.24
CA HIS A 137 -7.56 -5.38 15.25
C HIS A 137 -7.33 -6.21 13.99
N LEU A 138 -7.11 -7.52 14.14
CA LEU A 138 -7.00 -8.46 13.02
C LEU A 138 -8.37 -8.66 12.37
N LEU A 139 -9.41 -8.88 13.17
CA LEU A 139 -10.76 -9.15 12.69
C LEU A 139 -11.38 -7.96 11.94
N SER A 140 -11.04 -6.72 12.29
CA SER A 140 -11.50 -5.53 11.58
C SER A 140 -10.75 -5.25 10.26
N ARG A 141 -9.68 -6.02 9.96
CA ARG A 141 -8.80 -5.82 8.81
C ARG A 141 -8.48 -7.14 8.09
N PRO A 142 -9.49 -7.88 7.59
CA PRO A 142 -9.24 -9.13 6.89
C PRO A 142 -8.38 -8.89 5.64
N GLU A 143 -7.57 -9.88 5.25
CA GLU A 143 -6.57 -9.75 4.16
C GLU A 143 -7.14 -9.29 2.82
N LYS A 144 -8.43 -9.54 2.57
CA LYS A 144 -9.13 -9.08 1.37
C LYS A 144 -9.15 -7.56 1.23
N LEU A 145 -9.10 -6.81 2.34
CA LEU A 145 -9.04 -5.35 2.30
C LEU A 145 -7.66 -4.82 1.93
N GLU A 146 -6.60 -5.54 2.29
CA GLU A 146 -5.24 -5.27 1.81
C GLU A 146 -5.14 -5.59 0.30
N ALA A 147 -5.68 -6.74 -0.11
CA ALA A 147 -5.67 -7.15 -1.52
C ALA A 147 -6.49 -6.24 -2.43
N GLU A 148 -7.67 -5.80 -2.01
CA GLU A 148 -8.50 -4.84 -2.77
C GLU A 148 -7.76 -3.51 -2.97
N ALA A 149 -7.25 -2.93 -1.89
CA ALA A 149 -6.52 -1.67 -1.95
C ALA A 149 -5.26 -1.80 -2.82
N THR A 150 -4.51 -2.90 -2.69
CA THR A 150 -3.34 -3.22 -3.52
C THR A 150 -3.71 -3.28 -5.00
N TYR A 151 -4.79 -3.99 -5.35
CA TYR A 151 -5.27 -4.06 -6.74
C TYR A 151 -5.71 -2.69 -7.28
N ARG A 152 -6.45 -1.92 -6.48
CA ARG A 152 -6.94 -0.59 -6.86
C ARG A 152 -5.79 0.40 -7.09
N VAL A 153 -4.81 0.45 -6.21
CA VAL A 153 -3.68 1.38 -6.35
C VAL A 153 -2.73 0.98 -7.50
N ILE A 154 -2.55 -0.31 -7.74
CA ILE A 154 -1.86 -0.82 -8.94
C ILE A 154 -2.57 -0.31 -10.21
N THR A 155 -3.90 -0.38 -10.25
CA THR A 155 -4.70 0.13 -11.37
C THR A 155 -4.51 1.64 -11.58
N ILE A 156 -4.50 2.43 -10.50
CA ILE A 156 -4.27 3.88 -10.56
C ILE A 156 -2.83 4.20 -11.03
N ALA A 157 -1.84 3.46 -10.52
CA ALA A 157 -0.44 3.57 -10.94
C ALA A 157 -0.26 3.28 -12.43
N GLU A 158 -0.97 2.30 -12.97
CA GLU A 158 -0.97 2.01 -14.40
C GLU A 158 -1.55 3.16 -15.24
N GLN A 159 -2.67 3.76 -14.82
CA GLN A 159 -3.29 4.88 -15.55
C GLN A 159 -2.42 6.14 -15.54
N THR A 160 -1.78 6.42 -14.40
CA THR A 160 -0.85 7.54 -14.25
C THR A 160 0.51 7.25 -14.86
N ARG A 161 0.83 5.97 -15.11
CA ARG A 161 2.15 5.45 -15.53
C ARG A 161 3.23 5.73 -14.50
N CYS A 162 2.87 5.76 -13.22
CA CYS A 162 3.80 5.94 -12.12
C CYS A 162 4.34 4.57 -11.68
N PRO A 163 5.66 4.43 -11.46
CA PRO A 163 6.20 3.27 -10.75
C PRO A 163 5.68 3.20 -9.31
N LEU A 164 5.29 2.01 -8.89
CA LEU A 164 4.65 1.80 -7.59
C LEU A 164 5.47 0.88 -6.69
N TYR A 165 5.51 1.20 -5.41
CA TYR A 165 6.10 0.43 -4.34
C TYR A 165 5.04 0.15 -3.25
N VAL A 166 4.57 -1.09 -3.17
CA VAL A 166 3.60 -1.53 -2.17
C VAL A 166 4.36 -1.93 -0.91
N GLU A 167 4.14 -1.18 0.17
CA GLU A 167 4.86 -1.41 1.42
C GLU A 167 4.24 -2.50 2.27
N HIS A 168 5.06 -3.03 3.20
CA HIS A 168 4.67 -3.93 4.28
C HIS A 168 3.55 -4.92 3.91
N VAL A 169 3.73 -5.64 2.79
CA VAL A 169 2.81 -6.69 2.33
C VAL A 169 2.80 -7.81 3.38
N THR A 170 1.65 -7.99 4.04
CA THR A 170 1.49 -8.97 5.13
C THR A 170 0.66 -10.18 4.73
N SER A 171 -0.10 -10.12 3.63
CA SER A 171 -0.95 -11.24 3.18
C SER A 171 -0.54 -11.87 1.87
N LYS A 172 -0.92 -13.14 1.71
CA LYS A 172 -0.82 -13.86 0.43
C LYS A 172 -1.66 -13.19 -0.64
N ALA A 173 -2.88 -12.80 -0.29
CA ALA A 173 -3.81 -12.18 -1.23
C ALA A 173 -3.27 -10.87 -1.82
N ALA A 174 -2.58 -10.03 -1.04
CA ALA A 174 -1.93 -8.83 -1.54
C ALA A 174 -0.65 -9.14 -2.35
N ALA A 175 0.16 -10.12 -1.91
CA ALA A 175 1.33 -10.57 -2.66
C ALA A 175 0.94 -11.10 -4.06
N ASP A 176 -0.18 -11.80 -4.18
CA ASP A 176 -0.73 -12.27 -5.45
C ASP A 176 -1.05 -11.11 -6.40
N LYS A 177 -1.59 -10.00 -5.88
CA LYS A 177 -1.88 -8.81 -6.70
C LYS A 177 -0.62 -8.12 -7.21
N VAL A 178 0.42 -8.06 -6.39
CA VAL A 178 1.74 -7.58 -6.84
C VAL A 178 2.30 -8.51 -7.93
N GLN A 179 2.22 -9.82 -7.73
CA GLN A 179 2.68 -10.81 -8.71
C GLN A 179 1.92 -10.72 -10.04
N GLU A 180 0.58 -10.68 -10.00
CA GLU A 180 -0.28 -10.53 -11.18
C GLU A 180 0.10 -9.29 -12.00
N ALA A 181 0.27 -8.14 -11.34
CA ALA A 181 0.66 -6.89 -12.00
C ALA A 181 2.05 -6.97 -12.65
N ARG A 182 3.01 -7.60 -11.96
CA ARG A 182 4.36 -7.81 -12.50
C ARG A 182 4.36 -8.76 -13.69
N LEU A 183 3.55 -9.81 -13.67
CA LEU A 183 3.35 -10.72 -14.81
C LEU A 183 2.74 -10.01 -16.03
N GLN A 184 1.85 -9.03 -15.80
CA GLN A 184 1.33 -8.14 -16.84
C GLN A 184 2.34 -7.08 -17.30
N GLY A 185 3.54 -7.07 -16.72
CA GLY A 185 4.63 -6.17 -17.05
C GLY A 185 4.52 -4.79 -16.39
N GLN A 186 3.61 -4.57 -15.45
CA GLN A 186 3.55 -3.31 -14.71
C GLN A 186 4.82 -3.08 -13.88
N ILE A 187 5.17 -1.80 -13.63
CA ILE A 187 6.35 -1.43 -12.84
C ILE A 187 5.91 -1.31 -11.38
N VAL A 188 5.73 -2.47 -10.75
CA VAL A 188 5.31 -2.60 -9.35
C VAL A 188 6.36 -3.38 -8.57
N PHE A 189 6.73 -2.87 -7.41
CA PHE A 189 7.56 -3.54 -6.43
C PHE A 189 6.72 -3.77 -5.17
N GLY A 190 6.96 -4.88 -4.49
CA GLY A 190 6.35 -5.15 -3.19
C GLY A 190 7.43 -5.41 -2.14
N ALA A 191 7.23 -4.90 -0.93
CA ALA A 191 8.09 -5.14 0.21
C ALA A 191 7.32 -5.91 1.28
N SER A 192 7.86 -7.03 1.75
CA SER A 192 7.34 -7.64 2.99
C SER A 192 8.09 -7.09 4.20
N ASN A 193 7.49 -7.21 5.38
CA ASN A 193 8.11 -6.80 6.64
C ASN A 193 8.64 -8.02 7.43
N THR A 194 9.60 -7.75 8.31
CA THR A 194 10.26 -8.78 9.12
C THR A 194 9.26 -9.54 10.00
N ALA A 195 8.27 -8.83 10.54
CA ALA A 195 7.26 -9.42 11.40
C ALA A 195 6.43 -10.49 10.66
N SER A 196 6.01 -10.21 9.44
CA SER A 196 5.18 -11.11 8.60
C SER A 196 5.96 -12.30 8.05
N LEU A 197 7.30 -12.19 7.96
CA LEU A 197 8.20 -13.29 7.58
C LEU A 197 8.60 -14.15 8.79
N GLY A 198 8.69 -13.55 9.98
CA GLY A 198 9.23 -14.19 11.18
C GLY A 198 8.19 -14.76 12.13
N THR A 199 6.99 -14.18 12.17
CA THR A 199 5.90 -14.53 13.10
C THR A 199 4.52 -14.41 12.42
N ASP A 200 3.44 -14.66 13.16
CA ASP A 200 2.07 -14.69 12.65
C ASP A 200 1.04 -14.04 13.61
N GLY A 201 -0.19 -13.93 13.12
CA GLY A 201 -1.31 -13.28 13.81
C GLY A 201 -1.93 -14.11 14.94
N SER A 202 -1.49 -15.36 15.17
CA SER A 202 -2.02 -16.17 16.29
C SER A 202 -1.78 -15.50 17.65
N HIS A 203 -0.75 -14.65 17.74
CA HIS A 203 -0.41 -13.89 18.94
C HIS A 203 -1.49 -12.89 19.37
N TYR A 204 -2.36 -12.41 18.47
CA TYR A 204 -3.47 -11.54 18.84
C TYR A 204 -4.47 -12.20 19.79
N PHE A 205 -4.57 -13.53 19.75
CA PHE A 205 -5.48 -14.32 20.57
C PHE A 205 -4.86 -14.80 21.90
N ASN A 206 -3.67 -14.32 22.24
CA ASN A 206 -3.00 -14.69 23.49
C ASN A 206 -3.81 -14.20 24.71
N LYS A 207 -3.89 -15.04 25.75
CA LYS A 207 -4.62 -14.70 26.99
C LYS A 207 -3.99 -13.53 27.75
N CYS A 208 -2.69 -13.32 27.61
CA CYS A 208 -2.02 -12.12 28.08
C CYS A 208 -2.31 -10.96 27.11
N TRP A 209 -3.15 -10.01 27.55
CA TRP A 209 -3.50 -8.83 26.75
C TRP A 209 -2.25 -8.09 26.24
N ARG A 210 -1.23 -7.92 27.08
CA ARG A 210 0.03 -7.26 26.70
C ARG A 210 0.73 -8.00 25.56
N HIS A 211 0.74 -9.34 25.58
CA HIS A 211 1.32 -10.14 24.49
C HIS A 211 0.59 -9.91 23.17
N GLY A 212 -0.75 -9.90 23.17
CA GLY A 212 -1.52 -9.58 21.97
C GLY A 212 -1.27 -8.15 21.48
N ALA A 213 -1.23 -7.18 22.40
CA ALA A 213 -1.09 -5.76 22.07
C ALA A 213 0.28 -5.40 21.47
N ILE A 214 1.38 -6.06 21.89
CA ILE A 214 2.71 -5.78 21.33
C ILE A 214 2.86 -6.24 19.87
N HIS A 215 1.98 -7.11 19.36
CA HIS A 215 1.95 -7.55 17.96
C HIS A 215 1.06 -6.64 17.07
N VAL A 216 0.38 -5.65 17.63
CA VAL A 216 -0.53 -4.77 16.88
C VAL A 216 0.26 -3.84 15.96
N MET A 217 0.08 -4.04 14.65
CA MET A 217 0.61 -3.25 13.54
C MET A 217 -0.38 -3.25 12.37
N SER A 218 -0.20 -2.37 11.37
CA SER A 218 -1.10 -2.24 10.23
C SER A 218 -0.32 -2.24 8.90
N PRO A 219 -0.64 -3.14 7.94
CA PRO A 219 -1.64 -4.21 8.02
C PRO A 219 -1.30 -5.23 9.12
N PRO A 220 -2.29 -5.93 9.71
CA PRO A 220 -2.02 -6.87 10.79
C PRO A 220 -1.26 -8.10 10.29
N LEU A 221 -0.57 -8.77 11.22
CA LEU A 221 -0.05 -10.12 10.98
C LEU A 221 -1.20 -11.08 10.67
N ARG A 222 -1.02 -11.97 9.71
CA ARG A 222 -2.06 -12.95 9.35
C ARG A 222 -1.94 -14.18 10.23
N ASP A 223 -3.07 -14.69 10.73
CA ASP A 223 -3.16 -15.85 11.61
C ASP A 223 -2.98 -17.19 10.87
N ASP A 224 -3.04 -17.18 9.52
CA ASP A 224 -2.60 -18.31 8.71
C ASP A 224 -1.06 -18.45 8.79
N SER A 225 -0.62 -19.45 9.57
CA SER A 225 0.79 -19.84 9.75
C SER A 225 1.59 -20.10 8.46
N THR A 226 0.91 -20.34 7.33
CA THR A 226 1.58 -20.55 6.04
C THR A 226 1.83 -19.25 5.27
N THR A 227 1.43 -18.09 5.81
CA THR A 227 1.65 -16.77 5.22
C THR A 227 3.13 -16.40 5.14
N GLY A 228 3.87 -16.47 6.24
CA GLY A 228 5.32 -16.15 6.24
C GLY A 228 6.12 -16.98 5.24
N PRO A 229 5.98 -18.32 5.22
CA PRO A 229 6.61 -19.17 4.21
C PRO A 229 6.24 -18.82 2.76
N TYR A 230 4.99 -18.40 2.51
CA TYR A 230 4.53 -17.99 1.18
C TYR A 230 5.14 -16.65 0.75
N LEU A 231 5.16 -15.65 1.64
CA LEU A 231 5.81 -14.37 1.38
C LEU A 231 7.31 -14.54 1.13
N MET A 232 7.95 -15.49 1.81
CA MET A 232 9.34 -15.87 1.53
C MET A 232 9.52 -16.50 0.15
N ASP A 233 8.58 -17.33 -0.32
CA ASP A 233 8.60 -17.87 -1.69
C ASP A 233 8.42 -16.74 -2.73
N CYS A 234 7.57 -15.75 -2.44
CA CYS A 234 7.42 -14.56 -3.28
C CYS A 234 8.69 -13.71 -3.33
N LEU A 235 9.49 -13.66 -2.27
CA LEU A 235 10.81 -13.02 -2.28
C LEU A 235 11.80 -13.84 -3.15
N ALA A 236 11.80 -15.17 -2.99
CA ALA A 236 12.68 -16.06 -3.73
C ALA A 236 12.42 -16.02 -5.25
N ASN A 237 11.16 -15.98 -5.67
CA ASN A 237 10.78 -15.94 -7.08
C ASN A 237 10.77 -14.52 -7.69
N GLY A 238 10.99 -13.48 -6.89
CA GLY A 238 11.05 -12.09 -7.33
C GLY A 238 9.69 -11.41 -7.56
N SER A 239 8.58 -12.01 -7.09
CA SER A 239 7.27 -11.35 -6.99
C SER A 239 7.33 -10.20 -5.98
N LEU A 240 7.91 -10.43 -4.80
CA LEU A 240 8.29 -9.40 -3.85
C LEU A 240 9.78 -9.08 -4.04
N SER A 241 10.16 -7.81 -3.84
CA SER A 241 11.46 -7.29 -4.25
C SER A 241 12.40 -7.00 -3.09
N THR A 242 11.85 -6.64 -1.93
CA THR A 242 12.60 -6.09 -0.80
C THR A 242 12.01 -6.54 0.53
N THR A 243 12.81 -6.39 1.58
CA THR A 243 12.38 -6.59 2.96
C THR A 243 12.59 -5.32 3.78
N ALA A 244 11.64 -5.08 4.68
CA ALA A 244 11.55 -3.92 5.57
C ALA A 244 11.41 -4.39 7.02
N SER A 245 11.71 -3.54 7.99
CA SER A 245 11.35 -3.82 9.38
C SER A 245 10.02 -3.20 9.76
N ASP A 246 9.64 -2.07 9.15
CA ASP A 246 8.54 -1.22 9.62
C ASP A 246 8.66 -0.93 11.13
N HIS A 247 9.89 -0.55 11.53
CA HIS A 247 10.27 -0.47 12.94
C HIS A 247 9.65 0.78 13.56
N CYS A 248 8.61 0.58 14.37
CA CYS A 248 7.84 1.63 15.01
C CYS A 248 7.45 1.14 16.41
N THR A 249 8.28 1.41 17.41
CA THR A 249 8.15 0.76 18.72
C THR A 249 7.45 1.62 19.76
N PHE A 250 6.54 0.99 20.50
CA PHE A 250 5.83 1.57 21.65
C PHE A 250 5.91 0.63 22.84
N ASN A 251 6.43 1.09 23.96
CA ASN A 251 6.53 0.29 25.19
C ASN A 251 5.16 -0.25 25.64
N GLY A 252 5.17 -1.30 26.45
CA GLY A 252 3.93 -1.94 26.92
C GLY A 252 2.96 -0.99 27.61
N ASN A 253 3.46 0.05 28.30
CA ASN A 253 2.63 1.11 28.90
C ASN A 253 1.96 2.02 27.85
N GLN A 254 2.62 2.29 26.73
CA GLN A 254 2.06 3.06 25.62
C GLN A 254 1.04 2.21 24.84
N LYS A 255 1.34 0.93 24.62
CA LYS A 255 0.36 -0.03 24.07
C LYS A 255 -0.93 -0.06 24.91
N ALA A 256 -0.80 0.03 26.24
CA ALA A 256 -1.93 0.01 27.18
C ALA A 256 -2.93 1.18 27.04
N LEU A 257 -2.65 2.21 26.24
CA LEU A 257 -3.64 3.23 25.85
C LEU A 257 -4.91 2.61 25.24
N GLY A 258 -4.79 1.46 24.58
CA GLY A 258 -5.91 0.72 24.00
C GLY A 258 -6.36 -0.50 24.78
N LYS A 259 -6.11 -0.58 26.09
CA LYS A 259 -6.47 -1.75 26.91
C LYS A 259 -7.96 -2.11 26.88
N ASP A 260 -8.83 -1.12 26.69
CA ASP A 260 -10.29 -1.29 26.63
C ASP A 260 -10.86 -1.03 25.22
N ASP A 261 -10.01 -0.70 24.23
CA ASP A 261 -10.40 -0.37 22.85
C ASP A 261 -9.18 -0.54 21.93
N PHE A 262 -9.14 -1.64 21.17
CA PHE A 262 -8.01 -1.99 20.32
C PHE A 262 -7.62 -0.91 19.31
N ARG A 263 -8.55 -0.05 18.89
CA ARG A 263 -8.31 1.05 17.94
C ARG A 263 -7.39 2.13 18.51
N LYS A 264 -7.22 2.17 19.83
CA LYS A 264 -6.35 3.11 20.55
C LYS A 264 -4.99 2.53 20.90
N ILE A 265 -4.73 1.26 20.55
CA ILE A 265 -3.39 0.68 20.68
C ILE A 265 -2.52 1.35 19.60
N PRO A 266 -1.39 2.00 19.94
CA PRO A 266 -0.47 2.51 18.92
C PRO A 266 0.03 1.38 18.01
N HIS A 267 -0.07 1.55 16.69
CA HIS A 267 0.34 0.54 15.72
C HIS A 267 1.85 0.56 15.50
N GLY A 268 2.49 -0.61 15.58
CA GLY A 268 3.91 -0.75 15.27
C GLY A 268 4.61 -1.81 16.12
N VAL A 269 5.70 -2.35 15.58
CA VAL A 269 6.47 -3.44 16.17
C VAL A 269 7.98 -3.17 16.09
N ASN A 270 8.76 -4.00 16.77
CA ASN A 270 10.22 -4.00 16.68
C ASN A 270 10.68 -4.84 15.47
N GLY A 271 11.94 -4.70 15.05
CA GLY A 271 12.43 -5.53 13.94
C GLY A 271 13.73 -5.09 13.26
N ILE A 272 14.19 -3.85 13.47
CA ILE A 272 15.38 -3.32 12.77
C ILE A 272 16.64 -4.16 13.06
N GLU A 273 16.84 -4.59 14.31
CA GLU A 273 18.01 -5.38 14.72
C GLU A 273 17.92 -6.85 14.29
N ASP A 274 16.71 -7.40 14.25
CA ASP A 274 16.48 -8.83 14.08
C ASP A 274 16.23 -9.22 12.61
N ARG A 275 16.00 -8.24 11.73
CA ARG A 275 15.65 -8.42 10.32
C ARG A 275 16.52 -9.43 9.59
N LEU A 276 17.83 -9.20 9.57
CA LEU A 276 18.76 -10.04 8.80
C LEU A 276 18.79 -11.47 9.32
N SER A 277 18.84 -11.68 10.63
CA SER A 277 18.90 -13.02 11.23
C SER A 277 17.59 -13.78 11.09
N VAL A 278 16.44 -13.10 11.20
CA VAL A 278 15.13 -13.70 10.94
C VAL A 278 14.99 -14.13 9.49
N ILE A 279 15.35 -13.26 8.53
CA ILE A 279 15.27 -13.59 7.10
C ILE A 279 16.29 -14.69 6.74
N TRP A 280 17.49 -14.67 7.32
CA TRP A 280 18.47 -15.74 7.12
C TRP A 280 17.91 -17.09 7.60
N THR A 281 17.42 -17.14 8.84
CA THR A 281 16.89 -18.37 9.45
C THR A 281 15.65 -18.88 8.72
N LYS A 282 14.72 -18.00 8.33
CA LYS A 282 13.47 -18.41 7.67
C LYS A 282 13.62 -18.61 6.17
N GLY A 283 14.61 -17.99 5.55
CA GLY A 283 14.82 -17.99 4.10
C GLY A 283 15.99 -18.87 3.66
N VAL A 284 17.20 -18.59 4.14
CA VAL A 284 18.43 -19.28 3.71
C VAL A 284 18.52 -20.67 4.31
N GLU A 285 18.38 -20.80 5.63
CA GLU A 285 18.48 -22.09 6.32
C GLU A 285 17.37 -23.09 5.90
N THR A 286 16.22 -22.58 5.46
CA THR A 286 15.12 -23.41 4.94
C THR A 286 15.28 -23.78 3.46
N GLY A 287 16.29 -23.23 2.77
CA GLY A 287 16.52 -23.44 1.35
C GLY A 287 15.57 -22.69 0.41
N LYS A 288 14.78 -21.73 0.92
CA LYS A 288 13.92 -20.87 0.09
C LYS A 288 14.71 -19.78 -0.63
N LEU A 289 15.74 -19.23 0.03
CA LEU A 289 16.66 -18.26 -0.55
C LEU A 289 18.05 -18.85 -0.63
N ASP A 290 18.75 -18.59 -1.73
CA ASP A 290 20.20 -18.65 -1.73
C ASP A 290 20.82 -17.38 -1.10
N ILE A 291 22.13 -17.42 -0.83
CA ILE A 291 22.85 -16.30 -0.19
C ILE A 291 22.81 -15.03 -1.06
N ASN A 292 22.80 -15.16 -2.39
CA ASN A 292 22.76 -14.03 -3.31
C ASN A 292 21.38 -13.35 -3.30
N GLN A 293 20.31 -14.14 -3.24
CA GLN A 293 18.94 -13.66 -3.07
C GLN A 293 18.76 -12.98 -1.71
N PHE A 294 19.34 -13.55 -0.64
CA PHE A 294 19.39 -12.89 0.67
C PHE A 294 20.01 -11.50 0.58
N VAL A 295 21.19 -11.35 -0.03
CA VAL A 295 21.81 -10.04 -0.26
C VAL A 295 20.90 -9.13 -1.09
N ALA A 296 20.26 -9.66 -2.13
CA ALA A 296 19.40 -8.89 -3.01
C ALA A 296 18.19 -8.27 -2.29
N VAL A 297 17.44 -9.08 -1.53
CA VAL A 297 16.21 -8.63 -0.86
C VAL A 297 16.46 -7.83 0.42
N THR A 298 17.67 -7.92 0.98
CA THR A 298 18.04 -7.18 2.19
C THR A 298 18.78 -5.88 1.92
N SER A 299 19.42 -5.72 0.76
CA SER A 299 20.21 -4.52 0.42
C SER A 299 20.14 -4.11 -1.06
N THR A 300 20.60 -4.95 -2.00
CA THR A 300 20.84 -4.54 -3.39
C THR A 300 19.59 -4.01 -4.10
N ASN A 301 18.43 -4.66 -3.90
CA ASN A 301 17.20 -4.24 -4.57
C ASN A 301 16.71 -2.89 -4.05
N ALA A 302 16.75 -2.66 -2.73
CA ALA A 302 16.42 -1.37 -2.15
C ALA A 302 17.36 -0.27 -2.66
N ALA A 303 18.67 -0.54 -2.71
CA ALA A 303 19.65 0.40 -3.26
C ALA A 303 19.38 0.74 -4.74
N ARG A 304 18.92 -0.21 -5.55
CA ARG A 304 18.55 0.06 -6.96
C ARG A 304 17.26 0.85 -7.09
N ILE A 305 16.23 0.47 -6.33
CA ILE A 305 14.91 1.10 -6.35
C ILE A 305 14.99 2.56 -5.90
N PHE A 306 15.76 2.84 -4.85
CA PHE A 306 15.92 4.18 -4.28
C PHE A 306 17.17 4.91 -4.77
N ASN A 307 17.78 4.46 -5.87
CA ASN A 307 18.91 5.13 -6.55
C ASN A 307 20.19 5.34 -5.73
N MET A 308 20.52 4.40 -4.84
CA MET A 308 21.76 4.37 -4.07
C MET A 308 22.80 3.38 -4.61
N TYR A 309 22.47 2.61 -5.65
CA TYR A 309 23.36 1.59 -6.21
C TYR A 309 24.34 2.16 -7.25
N PRO A 310 25.62 1.74 -7.29
CA PRO A 310 26.27 0.72 -6.45
C PRO A 310 26.95 1.30 -5.20
N LYS A 311 26.74 2.59 -4.89
CA LYS A 311 27.33 3.23 -3.69
C LYS A 311 26.98 2.45 -2.42
N LYS A 312 25.73 2.01 -2.30
CA LYS A 312 25.22 1.05 -1.29
C LYS A 312 24.80 -0.27 -1.94
N GLY A 313 24.74 -1.33 -1.12
CA GLY A 313 24.18 -2.62 -1.50
C GLY A 313 25.04 -3.44 -2.47
N ARG A 314 26.34 -3.16 -2.56
CA ARG A 314 27.32 -3.95 -3.33
C ARG A 314 28.71 -3.86 -2.70
N ILE A 315 29.42 -4.98 -2.64
CA ILE A 315 30.86 -5.01 -2.36
C ILE A 315 31.61 -4.89 -3.69
N ALA A 316 32.15 -3.71 -3.98
CA ALA A 316 32.94 -3.44 -5.18
C ALA A 316 33.85 -2.23 -4.94
N VAL A 317 34.93 -2.12 -5.72
CA VAL A 317 35.77 -0.91 -5.74
C VAL A 317 34.91 0.30 -6.09
N GLY A 318 34.93 1.33 -5.24
CA GLY A 318 34.15 2.55 -5.40
C GLY A 318 32.79 2.57 -4.67
N SER A 319 32.35 1.45 -4.10
CA SER A 319 31.22 1.41 -3.15
C SER A 319 31.65 1.89 -1.77
N ASP A 320 30.69 2.34 -0.96
CA ASP A 320 30.96 2.75 0.42
C ASP A 320 31.41 1.55 1.27
N GLY A 321 32.23 1.82 2.28
CA GLY A 321 32.76 0.82 3.21
C GLY A 321 31.74 0.28 4.22
N ASP A 322 30.51 0.00 3.77
CA ASP A 322 29.43 -0.56 4.58
C ASP A 322 29.36 -2.07 4.35
N CYS A 323 29.78 -2.86 5.34
CA CYS A 323 29.94 -4.30 5.20
C CYS A 323 29.55 -5.03 6.49
N LEU A 324 29.06 -6.25 6.32
CA LEU A 324 28.85 -7.19 7.42
C LEU A 324 29.79 -8.36 7.25
N ILE A 325 30.49 -8.73 8.34
CA ILE A 325 31.08 -10.06 8.46
C ILE A 325 30.01 -10.93 9.10
N TRP A 326 29.52 -11.89 8.32
CA TRP A 326 28.39 -12.73 8.68
C TRP A 326 28.87 -14.14 9.01
N ASP A 327 28.51 -14.64 10.19
CA ASP A 327 28.74 -16.03 10.57
C ASP A 327 27.43 -16.81 10.39
N SER A 328 27.40 -17.71 9.40
CA SER A 328 26.24 -18.55 9.08
C SER A 328 25.97 -19.64 10.12
N GLU A 329 26.94 -19.95 10.98
CA GLU A 329 26.84 -21.02 11.98
C GLU A 329 26.49 -20.48 13.36
N ALA A 330 26.77 -19.20 13.61
CA ALA A 330 26.43 -18.55 14.87
C ALA A 330 24.92 -18.56 15.12
N THR A 331 24.54 -18.81 16.38
CA THR A 331 23.15 -18.87 16.81
C THR A 331 22.89 -17.90 17.97
N LYS A 332 21.66 -17.37 18.05
CA LYS A 332 21.14 -16.63 19.20
C LYS A 332 19.68 -16.98 19.42
N THR A 333 19.24 -16.97 20.68
CA THR A 333 17.82 -16.86 21.00
C THR A 333 17.49 -15.39 21.14
N ILE A 334 16.56 -14.87 20.34
CA ILE A 334 16.15 -13.47 20.45
C ILE A 334 15.43 -13.24 21.78
N SER A 335 15.82 -12.18 22.48
CA SER A 335 15.16 -11.73 23.70
C SER A 335 15.23 -10.21 23.85
N ALA A 336 14.14 -9.61 24.35
CA ALA A 336 14.12 -8.20 24.79
C ALA A 336 15.15 -7.90 25.88
N SER A 337 15.58 -8.91 26.64
CA SER A 337 16.62 -8.74 27.67
C SER A 337 18.03 -8.51 27.10
N THR A 338 18.26 -8.88 25.83
CA THR A 338 19.58 -8.85 25.19
C THR A 338 19.64 -7.96 23.95
N HIS A 339 18.50 -7.51 23.43
CA HIS A 339 18.47 -6.65 22.24
C HIS A 339 18.99 -5.23 22.55
N HIS A 340 19.28 -4.47 21.51
CA HIS A 340 19.81 -3.10 21.60
C HIS A 340 18.74 -2.02 21.37
N GLN A 341 17.52 -2.45 21.05
CA GLN A 341 16.34 -1.59 20.89
C GLN A 341 15.90 -1.02 22.25
N ALA A 342 15.26 0.15 22.24
CA ALA A 342 14.81 0.81 23.47
C ALA A 342 13.47 0.27 24.02
N CYS A 343 12.78 -0.57 23.25
CA CYS A 343 11.46 -1.07 23.59
C CYS A 343 11.52 -2.22 24.61
N ASP A 344 10.53 -2.30 25.50
CA ASP A 344 10.48 -3.30 26.58
C ASP A 344 9.89 -4.67 26.17
N PHE A 345 9.97 -5.01 24.88
CA PHE A 345 9.47 -6.26 24.30
C PHE A 345 10.20 -6.60 22.98
N ASN A 346 10.08 -7.85 22.55
CA ASN A 346 10.45 -8.30 21.21
C ASN A 346 9.38 -9.26 20.65
N ILE A 347 8.85 -9.01 19.46
CA ILE A 347 7.85 -9.91 18.82
C ILE A 347 8.44 -11.26 18.39
N PHE A 348 9.76 -11.39 18.40
CA PHE A 348 10.49 -12.64 18.16
C PHE A 348 11.05 -13.24 19.45
N GLU A 349 10.50 -12.91 20.62
CA GLU A 349 10.94 -13.47 21.90
C GLU A 349 11.01 -15.01 21.83
N THR A 350 12.10 -15.60 22.31
CA THR A 350 12.41 -17.05 22.27
C THR A 350 12.68 -17.63 20.88
N PHE A 351 12.66 -16.83 19.81
CA PHE A 351 12.96 -17.31 18.47
C PHE A 351 14.46 -17.61 18.33
N GLU A 352 14.79 -18.87 18.04
CA GLU A 352 16.16 -19.30 17.75
C GLU A 352 16.53 -18.91 16.32
N CYS A 353 17.50 -18.01 16.19
CA CYS A 353 18.08 -17.61 14.92
C CYS A 353 19.44 -18.26 14.72
N ARG A 354 19.72 -18.57 13.45
CA ARG A 354 21.05 -18.89 12.93
C ARG A 354 21.44 -17.84 11.90
N GLY A 355 22.74 -17.59 11.75
CA GLY A 355 23.24 -16.50 10.91
C GLY A 355 23.22 -15.18 11.67
N LEU A 356 24.39 -14.70 12.08
CA LEU A 356 24.54 -13.45 12.84
C LEU A 356 25.63 -12.55 12.25
N PRO A 357 25.45 -11.21 12.35
CA PRO A 357 26.55 -10.30 12.09
C PRO A 357 27.54 -10.38 13.26
N VAL A 358 28.77 -10.81 13.00
CA VAL A 358 29.85 -10.82 14.02
C VAL A 358 30.60 -9.49 14.05
N ILE A 359 30.70 -8.82 12.90
CA ILE A 359 31.27 -7.48 12.75
C ILE A 359 30.40 -6.68 11.79
N THR A 360 30.08 -5.45 12.17
CA THR A 360 29.44 -4.46 11.29
C THR A 360 30.40 -3.30 11.05
N ILE A 361 30.65 -3.00 9.78
CA ILE A 361 31.50 -1.92 9.31
C ILE A 361 30.60 -0.87 8.66
N VAL A 362 30.73 0.39 9.05
CA VAL A 362 30.00 1.55 8.52
C VAL A 362 31.01 2.63 8.14
N ASP A 363 30.95 3.12 6.90
CA ASP A 363 31.89 4.11 6.35
C ASP A 363 33.36 3.71 6.60
N GLY A 364 33.66 2.40 6.46
CA GLY A 364 34.99 1.83 6.66
C GLY A 364 35.44 1.68 8.12
N LYS A 365 34.57 1.93 9.11
CA LYS A 365 34.87 1.84 10.54
C LYS A 365 34.07 0.73 11.20
N ILE A 366 34.70 -0.03 12.09
CA ILE A 366 34.02 -1.06 12.88
C ILE A 366 33.05 -0.36 13.85
N ALA A 367 31.76 -0.52 13.59
CA ALA A 367 30.68 0.04 14.41
C ALA A 367 30.12 -0.98 15.41
N TYR A 368 30.28 -2.27 15.14
CA TYR A 368 29.90 -3.35 16.04
C TYR A 368 30.87 -4.53 15.87
N GLU A 369 31.28 -5.14 16.97
CA GLU A 369 32.16 -6.32 16.97
C GLU A 369 31.91 -7.14 18.24
N HIS A 370 31.66 -8.45 18.07
CA HIS A 370 31.55 -9.41 19.17
C HIS A 370 30.60 -8.99 20.31
N GLY A 371 29.40 -8.48 19.99
CA GLY A 371 28.42 -8.05 21.00
C GLY A 371 28.64 -6.64 21.55
N GLN A 372 29.70 -5.95 21.14
CA GLN A 372 30.00 -4.59 21.59
C GLN A 372 29.73 -3.57 20.49
N LEU A 373 29.00 -2.53 20.86
CA LEU A 373 28.70 -1.41 19.98
C LEU A 373 29.78 -0.32 20.13
N ASN A 374 30.45 -0.03 19.02
CA ASN A 374 31.48 1.00 18.89
C ASN A 374 31.04 2.16 17.98
N ALA A 375 29.73 2.33 17.80
CA ALA A 375 29.16 3.36 16.96
C ALA A 375 29.31 4.77 17.56
N VAL A 376 29.50 5.77 16.71
CA VAL A 376 29.61 7.19 17.10
C VAL A 376 28.32 7.91 16.75
N GLN A 377 27.68 8.51 17.74
CA GLN A 377 26.48 9.30 17.51
C GLN A 377 26.75 10.44 16.50
N GLY A 378 25.91 10.57 15.48
CA GLY A 378 26.04 11.59 14.43
C GLY A 378 27.13 11.28 13.39
N SER A 379 27.70 10.07 13.36
CA SER A 379 28.66 9.69 12.32
C SER A 379 28.01 9.36 10.98
N GLY A 380 26.73 8.99 11.00
CA GLY A 380 25.96 8.72 9.79
C GLY A 380 25.67 9.98 9.00
N LYS A 381 25.55 9.84 7.68
CA LYS A 381 25.28 10.95 6.76
C LYS A 381 23.95 10.74 6.05
N TYR A 382 23.28 11.85 5.75
CA TYR A 382 22.15 11.83 4.84
C TYR A 382 22.60 11.44 3.43
N ILE A 383 21.89 10.50 2.82
CA ILE A 383 22.10 10.02 1.45
C ILE A 383 20.97 10.57 0.58
N GLU A 384 21.34 11.47 -0.33
CA GLU A 384 20.45 11.92 -1.39
C GLU A 384 20.12 10.76 -2.33
N THR A 385 18.82 10.51 -2.50
CA THR A 385 18.25 9.52 -3.40
C THR A 385 17.79 10.24 -4.68
N GLY A 386 18.66 10.36 -5.67
CA GLY A 386 18.35 11.09 -6.90
C GLY A 386 17.13 10.53 -7.65
N CYS A 387 16.37 11.39 -8.31
CA CYS A 387 15.21 11.00 -9.14
C CYS A 387 15.63 10.30 -10.44
N PHE A 388 14.66 9.74 -11.16
CA PHE A 388 14.82 9.07 -12.45
C PHE A 388 15.83 7.90 -12.43
N THR A 389 15.83 7.09 -11.38
CA THR A 389 16.67 5.88 -11.32
C THR A 389 16.44 5.00 -12.55
N ASP A 390 17.53 4.66 -13.25
CA ASP A 390 17.46 3.82 -14.46
C ASP A 390 16.80 2.47 -14.17
N TYR A 391 16.99 1.92 -12.97
CA TYR A 391 16.39 0.64 -12.59
C TYR A 391 14.87 0.64 -12.69
N VAL A 392 14.24 1.77 -12.40
CA VAL A 392 12.78 1.95 -12.41
C VAL A 392 12.32 2.62 -13.70
N TYR A 393 12.97 3.72 -14.10
CA TYR A 393 12.48 4.62 -15.15
C TYR A 393 12.93 4.25 -16.57
N GLN A 394 14.04 3.53 -16.75
CA GLN A 394 14.57 3.24 -18.09
C GLN A 394 13.54 2.55 -19.00
N LYS A 395 12.83 1.54 -18.46
CA LYS A 395 11.77 0.83 -19.19
C LYS A 395 10.54 1.73 -19.41
N LEU A 396 10.20 2.56 -18.43
CA LEU A 396 9.06 3.47 -18.51
C LEU A 396 9.23 4.49 -19.63
N THR A 397 10.39 5.14 -19.71
CA THR A 397 10.70 6.12 -20.76
C THR A 397 10.53 5.52 -22.15
N LYS A 398 10.97 4.27 -22.36
CA LYS A 398 10.78 3.56 -23.64
C LYS A 398 9.33 3.23 -23.93
N ARG A 399 8.54 2.81 -22.92
CA ARG A 399 7.09 2.57 -23.07
C ARG A 399 6.35 3.83 -23.48
N GLU A 400 6.72 4.98 -22.92
CA GLU A 400 6.08 6.25 -23.24
C GLU A 400 6.35 6.70 -24.68
N GLN A 401 7.59 6.55 -25.15
CA GLN A 401 7.96 6.84 -26.54
C GLN A 401 7.12 6.00 -27.52
N LEU A 402 6.95 4.70 -27.25
CA LEU A 402 6.13 3.81 -28.08
C LEU A 402 4.65 4.17 -28.01
N ARG A 403 4.12 4.40 -26.81
CA ARG A 403 2.70 4.76 -26.61
C ARG A 403 2.34 6.07 -27.29
N ALA A 404 3.20 7.08 -27.22
CA ALA A 404 2.96 8.36 -27.90
C ALA A 404 2.86 8.18 -29.42
N GLY A 405 3.64 7.26 -30.01
CA GLY A 405 3.51 6.88 -31.41
C GLY A 405 2.17 6.19 -31.71
N ILE A 406 1.78 5.20 -30.90
CA ILE A 406 0.52 4.44 -31.06
C ILE A 406 -0.70 5.37 -30.93
N LEU A 407 -0.74 6.23 -29.92
CA LEU A 407 -1.86 7.13 -29.69
C LEU A 407 -2.04 8.12 -30.86
N LYS A 408 -0.94 8.62 -31.45
CA LYS A 408 -1.01 9.46 -32.65
C LYS A 408 -1.64 8.72 -33.84
N GLN A 409 -1.40 7.42 -33.97
CA GLN A 409 -2.00 6.59 -35.02
C GLN A 409 -3.47 6.25 -34.76
N GLN A 410 -3.91 6.27 -33.50
CA GLN A 410 -5.31 6.04 -33.12
C GLN A 410 -6.20 7.29 -33.27
N ILE A 411 -5.62 8.45 -33.56
CA ILE A 411 -6.40 9.65 -33.88
C ILE A 411 -7.14 9.38 -35.18
N VAL A 412 -8.45 9.18 -35.07
CA VAL A 412 -9.34 9.07 -36.23
C VAL A 412 -9.70 10.48 -36.66
N GLU A 413 -9.18 10.90 -37.81
CA GLU A 413 -9.67 12.10 -38.49
C GLU A 413 -11.12 11.85 -38.91
N ARG A 414 -12.02 12.70 -38.39
CA ARG A 414 -13.44 12.65 -38.69
C ARG A 414 -13.83 13.94 -39.40
N GLU A 415 -14.75 13.82 -40.34
CA GLU A 415 -15.45 14.98 -40.87
C GLU A 415 -16.15 15.74 -39.73
N LEU A 416 -16.31 17.06 -39.90
CA LEU A 416 -17.08 17.87 -38.96
C LEU A 416 -18.51 17.34 -38.92
N TYR A 417 -19.03 17.11 -37.72
CA TYR A 417 -20.43 16.72 -37.55
C TYR A 417 -21.32 17.89 -37.98
N THR A 418 -22.08 17.70 -39.08
CA THR A 418 -23.01 18.69 -39.64
C THR A 418 -24.48 18.42 -39.30
N GLY A 419 -24.76 17.38 -38.49
CA GLY A 419 -26.12 17.07 -38.08
C GLY A 419 -26.63 18.03 -37.01
N ASP A 420 -27.94 17.99 -36.76
CA ASP A 420 -28.54 18.77 -35.69
C ASP A 420 -27.98 18.36 -34.32
N VAL A 421 -27.78 19.34 -33.44
CA VAL A 421 -27.40 19.13 -32.04
C VAL A 421 -28.57 19.59 -31.18
N VAL A 422 -29.12 18.66 -30.38
CA VAL A 422 -30.22 18.98 -29.46
C VAL A 422 -29.70 19.92 -28.36
N ASP A 423 -30.44 21.00 -28.13
CA ASP A 423 -30.18 21.90 -27.00
C ASP A 423 -30.74 21.30 -25.70
N VAL A 424 -29.87 20.63 -24.95
CA VAL A 424 -30.20 19.98 -23.67
C VAL A 424 -30.20 20.96 -22.49
N THR A 425 -29.86 22.23 -22.69
CA THR A 425 -29.84 23.22 -21.59
C THR A 425 -31.25 23.60 -21.12
N LYS A 426 -32.26 23.45 -22.00
CA LYS A 426 -33.66 23.77 -21.70
C LYS A 426 -34.41 22.66 -20.96
N SER A 427 -33.95 21.41 -21.02
CA SER A 427 -34.60 20.28 -20.36
C SER A 427 -34.29 20.17 -18.86
N PHE A 428 -33.15 20.71 -18.41
CA PHE A 428 -32.79 20.71 -16.97
C PHE A 428 -33.27 21.96 -16.20
N SER A 429 -33.77 23.00 -16.90
CA SER A 429 -34.19 24.26 -16.25
C SER A 429 -35.67 24.33 -15.85
N ASN A 430 -36.52 23.37 -16.28
CA ASN A 430 -37.97 23.45 -16.10
C ASN A 430 -38.59 22.55 -15.02
N GLU A 431 -37.81 21.78 -14.25
CA GLU A 431 -38.35 20.94 -13.16
C GLU A 431 -38.27 21.55 -11.75
N SER A 432 -37.89 22.82 -11.58
CA SER A 432 -37.77 23.43 -10.24
C SER A 432 -38.86 24.45 -9.87
N LYS A 433 -39.90 24.67 -10.69
CA LYS A 433 -40.97 25.63 -10.36
C LYS A 433 -42.34 25.18 -10.85
N THR A 434 -42.99 24.31 -10.08
CA THR A 434 -44.39 24.41 -9.63
C THR A 434 -44.81 23.06 -9.06
N SER A 435 -45.02 22.99 -7.75
CA SER A 435 -45.86 21.94 -7.16
C SER A 435 -47.31 22.41 -7.31
N PRO A 436 -48.16 21.79 -8.14
CA PRO A 436 -49.57 22.10 -8.11
C PRO A 436 -50.17 21.41 -6.90
N LYS A 437 -50.80 22.21 -6.03
CA LYS A 437 -51.70 21.74 -4.98
C LYS A 437 -52.68 20.75 -5.60
N HIS A 438 -52.77 19.53 -5.07
CA HIS A 438 -53.83 18.60 -5.44
C HIS A 438 -55.18 19.23 -5.07
N ALA A 439 -55.87 19.77 -6.09
CA ALA A 439 -57.27 20.10 -6.01
C ALA A 439 -58.06 18.79 -6.00
N ASN A 440 -58.95 18.66 -5.02
CA ASN A 440 -59.96 17.60 -4.96
C ASN A 440 -60.78 17.64 -6.26
N HIS A 441 -60.60 16.62 -7.10
CA HIS A 441 -61.58 16.24 -8.11
C HIS A 441 -62.04 14.82 -7.79
N GLU A 442 -63.26 14.73 -7.27
CA GLU A 442 -64.02 13.48 -7.21
C GLU A 442 -64.29 12.99 -8.63
N LEU A 443 -63.84 11.76 -8.94
CA LEU A 443 -64.33 10.95 -10.06
C LEU A 443 -64.32 9.46 -9.66
N PRO A 444 -65.21 8.65 -10.28
CA PRO A 444 -66.02 7.66 -9.58
C PRO A 444 -65.36 6.29 -9.37
N ALA A 445 -65.84 5.59 -8.35
CA ALA A 445 -65.50 4.23 -8.00
C ALA A 445 -65.85 3.23 -9.12
N ALA A 446 -64.85 2.75 -9.86
CA ALA A 446 -64.87 1.43 -10.50
C ALA A 446 -63.45 1.04 -10.98
N GLY A 447 -62.92 -0.07 -10.45
CA GLY A 447 -61.95 -0.90 -11.21
C GLY A 447 -60.47 -0.87 -10.81
N PHE A 448 -60.12 -0.90 -9.53
CA PHE A 448 -58.76 -1.34 -9.14
C PHE A 448 -58.69 -2.88 -9.22
N HIS A 449 -58.17 -3.41 -10.32
CA HIS A 449 -57.80 -4.82 -10.41
C HIS A 449 -56.48 -5.07 -9.67
N ASN A 450 -56.57 -5.45 -8.40
CA ASN A 450 -55.47 -6.16 -7.72
C ASN A 450 -55.31 -7.55 -8.34
N ARG A 451 -54.19 -7.81 -9.01
CA ARG A 451 -53.83 -9.18 -9.43
C ARG A 451 -53.11 -9.89 -8.27
N PRO A 452 -53.46 -11.15 -7.96
CA PRO A 452 -52.77 -11.92 -6.93
C PRO A 452 -51.38 -12.36 -7.43
N ALA A 453 -50.46 -12.55 -6.49
CA ALA A 453 -49.13 -13.10 -6.75
C ALA A 453 -49.23 -14.53 -7.31
N THR A 454 -48.43 -14.84 -8.33
CA THR A 454 -48.29 -16.21 -8.84
C THR A 454 -47.47 -17.07 -7.88
N ARG A 455 -47.75 -18.38 -7.90
CA ARG A 455 -47.36 -19.39 -6.88
C ARG A 455 -45.87 -19.78 -6.84
N ALA A 456 -45.00 -19.07 -7.57
CA ALA A 456 -43.54 -19.25 -7.52
C ALA A 456 -42.90 -17.85 -7.58
N GLY A 457 -42.45 -17.34 -6.44
CA GLY A 457 -42.05 -15.95 -6.23
C GLY A 457 -40.75 -15.52 -6.93
N ALA A 458 -40.72 -15.55 -8.25
CA ALA A 458 -39.67 -14.93 -9.07
C ALA A 458 -40.28 -13.83 -9.97
N ARG A 459 -39.65 -12.66 -10.02
CA ARG A 459 -39.98 -11.60 -10.98
C ARG A 459 -39.51 -12.04 -12.37
N ASN A 460 -40.38 -11.95 -13.37
CA ASN A 460 -40.00 -12.10 -14.77
C ASN A 460 -39.23 -10.85 -15.22
N LEU A 461 -37.94 -10.99 -15.51
CA LEU A 461 -37.06 -9.89 -15.95
C LEU A 461 -37.33 -9.44 -17.41
N PHE A 462 -38.20 -10.12 -18.15
CA PHE A 462 -38.61 -9.72 -19.50
C PHE A 462 -39.86 -8.82 -19.55
N ASP A 463 -40.52 -8.60 -18.42
CA ASP A 463 -41.62 -7.62 -18.31
C ASP A 463 -41.07 -6.27 -17.85
N SER A 464 -40.40 -5.56 -18.77
CA SER A 464 -40.01 -4.17 -18.56
C SER A 464 -41.25 -3.28 -18.46
N SER A 465 -41.39 -2.52 -17.38
CA SER A 465 -42.44 -1.51 -17.17
C SER A 465 -42.15 -0.18 -17.88
N PHE A 466 -41.47 -0.22 -19.02
CA PHE A 466 -41.23 0.96 -19.84
C PHE A 466 -42.40 1.12 -20.82
N MET A 467 -43.42 1.88 -20.41
CA MET A 467 -44.43 2.39 -21.34
C MET A 467 -44.05 3.80 -21.76
N LEU A 468 -43.70 3.99 -23.03
CA LEU A 468 -43.66 5.31 -23.66
C LEU A 468 -45.11 5.76 -23.89
N SER A 469 -45.76 6.32 -22.87
CA SER A 469 -47.02 7.02 -23.05
C SER A 469 -46.75 8.46 -23.47
N GLY A 470 -46.93 8.76 -24.75
CA GLY A 470 -46.78 10.08 -25.35
C GLY A 470 -46.58 9.96 -26.86
N GLU A 471 -47.03 10.96 -27.62
CA GLU A 471 -46.82 11.05 -29.06
C GLU A 471 -45.31 11.09 -29.36
N GLN A 472 -44.81 10.11 -30.11
CA GLN A 472 -43.40 10.01 -30.50
C GLN A 472 -43.19 10.76 -31.82
N TRP A 473 -42.00 11.34 -31.96
CA TRP A 473 -41.67 12.19 -33.11
C TRP A 473 -41.73 11.45 -34.48
N ASP A 474 -41.75 10.12 -34.48
CA ASP A 474 -41.82 9.26 -35.66
C ASP A 474 -43.19 8.57 -35.86
N ASP A 475 -44.20 8.85 -35.03
CA ASP A 475 -45.54 8.24 -35.11
C ASP A 475 -46.28 8.56 -36.42
N GLY A 476 -45.91 9.63 -37.13
CA GLY A 476 -46.45 10.00 -38.43
C GLY A 476 -45.83 9.29 -39.64
N SER A 477 -44.83 8.41 -39.43
CA SER A 477 -44.08 7.78 -40.52
C SER A 477 -44.49 6.32 -40.72
N VAL A 478 -44.97 5.98 -41.93
CA VAL A 478 -45.28 4.58 -42.30
C VAL A 478 -43.97 3.81 -42.48
N ARG A 479 -43.53 3.09 -41.44
CA ARG A 479 -42.41 2.14 -41.56
C ARG A 479 -42.85 0.90 -42.35
N LYS A 480 -42.22 0.64 -43.50
CA LYS A 480 -42.30 -0.67 -44.15
C LYS A 480 -41.55 -1.69 -43.30
N THR A 481 -42.27 -2.58 -42.62
CA THR A 481 -41.66 -3.69 -41.88
C THR A 481 -41.38 -4.86 -42.83
N THR A 482 -40.11 -5.22 -43.00
CA THR A 482 -39.72 -6.48 -43.62
C THR A 482 -39.73 -7.57 -42.55
N ARG A 483 -40.68 -8.50 -42.63
CA ARG A 483 -40.72 -9.67 -41.73
C ARG A 483 -39.66 -10.67 -42.17
N VAL A 484 -38.51 -10.69 -41.49
CA VAL A 484 -37.48 -11.72 -41.70
C VAL A 484 -37.97 -13.01 -41.05
N GLN A 485 -38.45 -13.96 -41.85
CA GLN A 485 -38.59 -15.35 -41.40
C GLN A 485 -37.23 -16.04 -41.50
N GLN A 486 -36.73 -16.54 -40.36
CA GLN A 486 -35.43 -17.22 -40.17
C GLN A 486 -34.21 -16.29 -40.11
N PRO A 487 -33.88 -15.71 -38.94
CA PRO A 487 -32.58 -15.08 -38.73
C PRO A 487 -31.46 -16.15 -38.80
N PRO A 488 -30.27 -15.82 -39.35
CA PRO A 488 -29.17 -16.78 -39.41
C PRO A 488 -28.61 -17.00 -38.00
N GLY A 489 -28.69 -18.24 -37.49
CA GLY A 489 -27.99 -18.62 -36.25
C GLY A 489 -28.76 -19.42 -35.20
N GLY A 490 -29.92 -20.00 -35.49
CA GLY A 490 -30.67 -20.74 -34.46
C GLY A 490 -31.53 -21.91 -34.94
N GLN A 491 -30.91 -23.03 -35.29
CA GLN A 491 -31.56 -24.34 -35.21
C GLN A 491 -30.77 -25.22 -34.23
N SER A 492 -31.20 -25.23 -32.97
CA SER A 492 -30.87 -26.30 -32.03
C SER A 492 -31.81 -27.47 -32.30
N LYS A 493 -31.37 -28.46 -33.07
CA LYS A 493 -32.00 -29.79 -33.07
C LYS A 493 -31.39 -30.57 -31.92
N GLY A 494 -32.13 -30.68 -30.81
CA GLY A 494 -31.87 -31.71 -29.81
C GLY A 494 -32.41 -33.06 -30.30
N LEU A 495 -31.63 -34.12 -30.07
CA LEU A 495 -32.04 -35.48 -29.69
C LEU A 495 -30.78 -36.38 -29.72
N TRP A 496 -30.15 -36.58 -28.57
CA TRP A 496 -30.10 -37.83 -27.77
C TRP A 496 -29.23 -37.61 -26.54
#